data_AF-A0A2G9T400-F1
#
_entry.id   AF-A0A2G9T400-F1
#
_cell.length_a   1.000
_cell.length_b   1.000
_cell.length_c   1.000
_cell.angle_alpha   90.00
_cell.angle_beta   90.00
_cell.angle_gamma   90.00
#
_symmetry.space_group_name_H-M   'P 1'
#
loop_
_entity.id
_entity.type
_entity.pdbx_description
1 polymer ?
#
loop_
_entity_poly.entity_id
_entity_poly.type
_entity_poly.pdbx_seq_one_letter_code
_entity_poly.pdbx_strand_id
1 'polypeptide(L)'
;AGSVGLSLIVWTASGIFTAIGAYCYAELGTLIKKSGGDYAYIMEAFGPFLAFIRLWIEAIVVRPCTITIVALTFAIYILRPFYPECDPPDGVPEMLAVLLI
;
A
#
# COMPACT_ATOMS: atom_id res chain seq x y z
N ALA A 1 10.27 -25.08 -0.96
CA ALA A 1 8.93 -25.06 -1.59
C ALA A 1 7.90 -24.77 -0.52
N GLY A 2 7.13 -23.67 -0.65
CA GLY A 2 6.00 -23.39 0.23
C GLY A 2 4.77 -24.21 -0.16
N SER A 3 4.00 -24.68 0.83
CA SER A 3 2.76 -25.43 0.56
C SER A 3 1.65 -24.48 0.09
N VAL A 4 1.01 -24.81 -1.03
CA VAL A 4 -0.14 -24.04 -1.57
C VAL A 4 -1.25 -23.89 -0.53
N GLY A 5 -1.52 -24.93 0.26
CA GLY A 5 -2.51 -24.88 1.33
C GLY A 5 -2.14 -23.88 2.42
N LEU A 6 -0.85 -23.78 2.77
CA LEU A 6 -0.37 -22.82 3.76
C LEU A 6 -0.45 -21.37 3.23
N SER A 7 -0.21 -21.15 1.93
CA SER A 7 -0.42 -19.84 1.30
C SER A 7 -1.88 -19.37 1.39
N LEU A 8 -2.85 -20.25 1.14
CA LEU A 8 -4.28 -19.92 1.25
C LEU A 8 -4.69 -19.60 2.70
N ILE A 9 -4.11 -20.29 3.68
CA ILE A 9 -4.33 -20.00 5.11
C ILE A 9 -3.81 -18.59 5.44
N VAL A 10 -2.61 -18.23 4.98
CA VAL A 10 -2.03 -16.89 5.20
C VAL A 10 -2.94 -15.80 4.62
N TRP A 11 -3.39 -15.96 3.37
CA TRP A 11 -4.32 -15.02 2.74
C TRP A 11 -5.61 -14.82 3.55
N THR A 12 -6.20 -15.92 4.00
CA THR A 12 -7.45 -15.88 4.79
C THR A 12 -7.21 -15.22 6.15
N ALA A 13 -6.11 -15.55 6.82
CA ALA A 13 -5.74 -14.97 8.11
C ALA A 13 -5.49 -13.46 8.01
N SER A 14 -4.76 -13.01 6.98
CA SER A 14 -4.55 -11.58 6.70
C SER A 14 -5.88 -10.85 6.46
N GLY A 15 -6.81 -11.44 5.71
CA GLY A 15 -8.13 -10.87 5.48
C GLY A 15 -8.95 -10.67 6.76
N ILE A 16 -8.95 -11.67 7.65
CA ILE A 16 -9.63 -11.57 8.96
C ILE A 16 -8.99 -10.48 9.82
N PHE A 17 -7.66 -10.42 9.87
CA PHE A 17 -6.94 -9.41 10.63
C PHE A 17 -7.25 -7.98 10.14
N THR A 18 -7.26 -7.76 8.83
CA THR A 18 -7.63 -6.47 8.24
C THR A 18 -9.08 -6.10 8.53
N ALA A 19 -10.01 -7.07 8.52
CA ALA A 19 -11.42 -6.81 8.84
C ALA A 19 -11.61 -6.29 10.27
N ILE A 20 -10.92 -6.90 11.25
CA ILE A 20 -10.94 -6.42 12.64
C ILE A 20 -10.42 -4.99 12.73
N GLY A 21 -9.29 -4.69 12.08
CA GLY A 21 -8.75 -3.33 12.03
C GLY A 21 -9.72 -2.33 11.39
N ALA A 22 -10.40 -2.71 10.31
CA ALA A 22 -11.38 -1.87 9.65
C ALA A 22 -12.56 -1.51 10.55
N TYR A 23 -13.03 -2.43 11.41
CA TYR A 23 -14.06 -2.12 12.40
C TYR A 23 -13.59 -1.09 13.44
N CYS A 24 -12.35 -1.19 13.93
CA CYS A 24 -11.78 -0.17 14.83
C CYS A 24 -11.69 1.20 14.14
N TYR A 25 -11.29 1.24 12.87
CA TYR A 25 -11.26 2.48 12.08
C TYR A 25 -12.67 3.02 11.81
N ALA A 26 -13.67 2.16 11.63
CA ALA A 26 -15.06 2.56 11.47
C ALA A 26 -15.60 3.23 12.75
N GLU A 27 -15.35 2.64 13.92
CA GLU A 27 -15.70 3.25 15.20
C GLU A 27 -15.07 4.64 15.34
N LEU A 28 -13.76 4.73 15.10
CA LEU A 28 -13.01 5.99 15.18
C LEU A 28 -13.52 7.06 14.19
N GLY A 29 -13.87 6.65 12.97
CA GLY A 29 -14.47 7.53 11.96
C GLY A 29 -15.88 8.01 12.31
N THR A 30 -16.63 7.26 13.11
CA THR A 30 -17.94 7.72 13.63
C THR A 30 -17.80 8.67 14.84
N LEU A 31 -16.75 8.50 15.64
CA LEU A 31 -16.45 9.34 16.80
C LEU A 31 -15.85 10.69 16.40
N ILE A 32 -14.84 10.69 15.53
CA ILE A 32 -14.09 11.90 15.14
C ILE A 32 -14.49 12.31 13.72
N LYS A 33 -15.46 13.24 13.62
CA LYS A 33 -16.00 13.74 12.34
C LYS A 33 -15.18 14.88 11.73
N LYS A 34 -13.86 14.87 11.92
CA LYS A 34 -12.94 15.87 11.34
C LYS A 34 -12.35 15.34 10.04
N SER A 35 -12.08 16.25 9.09
CA SER A 35 -11.39 15.89 7.85
C SER A 35 -9.91 15.60 8.13
N GLY A 36 -9.35 14.57 7.49
CA GLY A 36 -7.93 14.20 7.62
C GLY A 36 -7.65 12.73 7.94
N GLY A 37 -8.67 11.90 8.18
CA GLY A 37 -8.52 10.46 8.42
C GLY A 37 -7.54 10.16 9.57
N ASP A 38 -6.57 9.27 9.35
CA ASP A 38 -5.54 8.87 10.32
C ASP A 38 -4.84 10.06 10.99
N TYR A 39 -4.56 11.12 10.23
CA TYR A 39 -3.93 12.32 10.77
C TYR A 39 -4.83 13.02 11.79
N ALA A 40 -6.12 13.17 11.47
CA ALA A 40 -7.09 13.80 12.36
C ALA A 40 -7.30 12.98 13.64
N TYR A 41 -7.27 11.65 13.54
CA TYR A 41 -7.38 10.76 14.68
C TYR A 41 -6.19 10.90 15.65
N ILE A 42 -4.97 10.91 15.12
CA ILE A 42 -3.75 11.06 15.94
C ILE A 42 -3.62 12.48 16.49
N MET A 43 -4.07 13.48 15.73
CA MET A 43 -4.09 14.87 16.19
C MET A 43 -4.99 15.04 17.42
N GLU A 44 -6.17 14.40 17.44
CA GLU A 44 -7.09 14.47 18.58
C GLU A 44 -6.57 13.68 19.80
N ALA A 45 -5.98 12.50 19.57
CA ALA A 45 -5.57 11.61 20.66
C ALA A 45 -4.20 11.97 21.28
N PHE A 46 -3.24 12.42 20.46
CA PHE A 46 -1.84 12.56 20.87
C PHE A 46 -1.23 13.94 20.58
N GLY A 47 -1.97 14.83 19.92
CA GLY A 47 -1.53 16.20 19.64
C GLY A 47 -0.67 16.36 18.38
N PRO A 48 -0.15 17.58 18.15
CA PRO A 48 0.35 18.00 16.83
C PRO A 48 1.67 17.35 16.41
N PHE A 49 2.57 17.03 17.36
CA PHE A 49 3.89 16.47 17.03
C PHE A 49 3.80 15.06 16.43
N LEU A 50 3.07 14.15 17.08
CA LEU A 50 2.87 12.79 16.56
C LEU A 50 2.02 12.77 15.29
N ALA A 51 1.05 13.68 15.18
CA ALA A 51 0.28 13.84 13.95
C ALA A 51 1.18 14.27 12.78
N PHE A 52 2.11 15.20 12.99
CA PHE A 52 3.09 15.59 11.97
C PHE A 52 3.96 14.42 11.53
N ILE A 53 4.49 13.61 12.46
CA ILE A 53 5.31 12.44 12.12
C ILE A 53 4.52 11.44 11.28
N ARG A 54 3.26 11.15 11.64
CA ARG A 54 2.40 10.27 10.85
C ARG A 54 2.26 10.76 9.41
N LEU A 55 1.98 12.06 9.23
CA LEU A 55 1.83 12.67 7.91
C LEU A 55 3.14 12.68 7.12
N TRP A 56 4.26 12.93 7.80
CA TRP A 56 5.60 12.94 7.20
C TRP A 56 5.97 11.56 6.67
N ILE A 57 5.75 10.49 7.45
CA ILE A 57 5.97 9.11 7.01
C ILE A 57 5.04 8.74 5.85
N GLU A 58 3.77 9.15 5.92
CA GLU A 58 2.81 8.92 4.84
C GLU A 58 3.30 9.51 3.51
N ALA A 59 3.72 10.78 3.55
CA ALA A 59 4.09 11.54 2.36
C ALA A 59 5.43 11.09 1.75
N ILE A 60 6.42 10.78 2.57
CA ILE A 60 7.78 10.48 2.09
C ILE A 60 7.99 8.98 1.82
N VAL A 61 7.32 8.11 2.58
CA VAL A 61 7.57 6.66 2.51
C VAL A 61 6.38 5.93 1.92
N VAL A 62 5.22 5.99 2.58
CA VAL A 62 4.09 5.11 2.24
C VAL A 62 3.56 5.40 0.84
N ARG A 63 3.29 6.67 0.52
CA ARG A 63 2.69 7.06 -0.76
C ARG A 63 3.63 6.80 -1.94
N PRO A 64 4.90 7.25 -1.93
CA PRO A 64 5.82 7.00 -3.03
C PRO A 64 6.07 5.50 -3.24
N CYS A 65 6.32 4.73 -2.17
CA CYS A 65 6.54 3.29 -2.31
C CYS A 65 5.33 2.56 -2.91
N THR A 66 4.11 2.93 -2.49
CA THR A 66 2.88 2.31 -3.01
C THR A 66 2.72 2.58 -4.51
N ILE A 67 2.90 3.82 -4.93
CA ILE A 67 2.78 4.22 -6.33
C ILE A 67 3.87 3.52 -7.18
N THR A 68 5.10 3.47 -6.70
CA THR A 68 6.22 2.79 -7.37
C THR A 68 5.97 1.30 -7.58
N ILE A 69 5.49 0.58 -6.57
CA ILE A 69 5.22 -0.86 -6.70
C ILE A 69 4.11 -1.11 -7.73
N VAL A 70 3.04 -0.30 -7.72
CA VAL A 70 1.95 -0.42 -8.68
C VAL A 70 2.43 -0.11 -10.10
N ALA A 71 3.21 0.96 -10.28
CA ALA A 71 3.76 1.34 -11.58
C ALA A 71 4.71 0.27 -12.16
N LEU A 72 5.62 -0.27 -11.35
CA LEU A 72 6.50 -1.36 -11.75
C LEU A 72 5.71 -2.62 -12.12
N THR A 73 4.72 -2.97 -11.31
CA THR A 73 3.85 -4.11 -11.60
C THR A 73 3.17 -3.92 -12.96
N PHE A 74 2.55 -2.75 -13.18
CA PHE A 74 1.94 -2.42 -14.46
C PHE A 74 2.93 -2.50 -15.64
N ALA A 75 4.13 -1.93 -15.48
CA ALA A 75 5.18 -1.96 -16.50
C ALA A 75 5.60 -3.40 -16.87
N ILE A 76 5.71 -4.30 -15.89
CA ILE A 76 6.02 -5.71 -16.15
C ILE A 76 4.87 -6.40 -16.88
N TYR A 77 3.63 -6.19 -16.45
CA TYR A 77 2.47 -6.82 -17.07
C TYR A 77 2.20 -6.32 -18.51
N ILE A 78 2.49 -5.05 -18.82
CA ILE A 78 2.34 -4.53 -20.20
C ILE A 78 3.46 -5.00 -21.14
N LEU A 79 4.65 -5.30 -20.61
CA LEU A 79 5.79 -5.82 -21.38
C LEU A 79 5.69 -7.32 -21.67
N ARG A 80 4.95 -8.08 -20.85
CA ARG A 80 4.79 -9.54 -21.00
C ARG A 80 4.38 -10.00 -22.42
N PRO A 81 3.44 -9.34 -23.13
CA PRO A 81 3.11 -9.72 -24.51
C PRO A 81 4.25 -9.51 -25.51
N PHE A 82 5.16 -8.56 -25.27
CA PHE A 82 6.30 -8.27 -26.13
C PHE A 82 7.50 -9.18 -25.84
N TYR A 83 7.58 -9.69 -24.60
CA TYR A 83 8.59 -10.64 -24.15
C TYR A 83 7.90 -11.91 -23.58
N PRO A 84 7.32 -12.76 -24.45
CA PRO A 84 6.52 -13.90 -24.01
C PRO A 84 7.37 -15.04 -23.41
N GLU A 85 8.57 -15.25 -23.94
CA GLU A 85 9.46 -16.38 -23.60
C GLU A 85 10.62 -15.96 -22.69
N CYS A 86 10.82 -14.67 -22.45
CA CYS A 86 11.92 -14.13 -21.66
C CYS A 86 11.47 -12.99 -20.76
N ASP A 87 12.24 -12.70 -19.72
CA ASP A 87 12.02 -11.50 -18.92
C ASP A 87 12.51 -10.26 -19.71
N PRO A 88 11.81 -9.12 -19.61
CA PRO A 88 12.24 -7.89 -20.27
C PRO A 88 13.62 -7.48 -19.75
N PRO A 89 14.47 -6.86 -20.60
CA PRO A 89 15.80 -6.44 -20.19
C PRO A 89 15.77 -5.50 -18.98
N ASP A 90 16.75 -5.66 -18.08
CA ASP A 90 16.93 -4.81 -16.91
C ASP A 90 16.93 -3.32 -17.32
N GLY A 91 16.15 -2.50 -16.61
CA GLY A 91 16.00 -1.06 -16.88
C GLY A 91 14.77 -0.70 -17.72
N VAL A 92 14.26 -1.58 -18.58
CA VAL A 92 13.06 -1.28 -19.40
C VAL A 92 11.79 -1.14 -18.55
N PRO A 93 11.44 -2.09 -17.65
CA PRO A 93 10.27 -1.92 -16.79
C PRO A 93 10.43 -0.73 -15.82
N GLU A 94 11.65 -0.43 -15.37
CA GLU A 94 11.94 0.73 -14.52
C GLU A 94 11.74 2.06 -15.25
N MET A 95 12.24 2.18 -16.49
CA MET A 95 12.04 3.38 -17.30
C MET A 95 10.56 3.60 -17.60
N LEU A 96 9.81 2.54 -17.92
CA LEU A 96 8.36 2.63 -18.12
C LEU A 96 7.64 2.99 -16.82
N ALA A 97 8.04 2.42 -15.69
CA ALA A 97 7.45 2.77 -14.39
C ALA A 97 7.72 4.24 -14.03
N VAL A 98 8.91 4.77 -14.30
CA VAL A 98 9.24 6.19 -14.08
C VAL A 98 8.40 7.10 -14.98
N LEU A 99 8.07 6.70 -16.21
CA LEU A 99 7.18 7.48 -17.09
C LEU A 99 5.72 7.51 -16.62
N LEU A 100 5.29 6.55 -15.80
CA LEU A 100 3.91 6.44 -15.32
C LEU A 100 3.65 7.23 -14.03
N ILE A 101 4.70 7.60 -13.30
CA ILE A 101 4.66 8.34 -12.03
C ILE A 101 4.87 9.83 -12.31
#